data_AF-A0A521UNS2-F1
#
_entry.id   AF-A0A521UNS2-F1
#
_cell.length_a   1.000
_cell.length_b   1.000
_cell.length_c   1.000
_cell.angle_alpha   90.00
_cell.angle_beta   90.00
_cell.angle_gamma   90.00
#
_symmetry.space_group_name_H-M   'P 1'
#
loop_
_entity.id
_entity.type
_entity.pdbx_description
1 polymer ?
#
loop_
_entity_poly.entity_id
_entity_poly.type
_entity_poly.pdbx_seq_one_letter_code
_entity_poly.pdbx_strand_id
1 'polypeptide(L)'
;MALIDSLKQMQGKRTQEDFAHELGLKQPTLSQIYCGERRISIDTLSRILELDPELGEEVTEYLKSLRHDPAEDGQDDGDSFGAQA
;
A
#
# COMPACT_ATOMS: atom_id res chain seq x y z
N MET A 1 10.62 -4.96 4.54
CA MET A 1 9.54 -5.90 4.93
C MET A 1 8.24 -5.40 4.30
N ALA A 2 7.23 -6.25 4.08
CA ALA A 2 5.94 -5.75 3.58
C ALA A 2 5.26 -4.93 4.69
N LEU A 3 4.73 -3.75 4.40
CA LEU A 3 4.08 -2.84 5.37
C LEU A 3 3.04 -3.56 6.27
N ILE A 4 2.36 -4.57 5.75
CA ILE A 4 1.40 -5.40 6.49
C ILE A 4 2.07 -6.16 7.64
N ASP A 5 3.29 -6.66 7.45
CA ASP A 5 4.03 -7.37 8.50
C ASP A 5 4.46 -6.40 9.59
N SER A 6 4.92 -5.19 9.23
CA SER A 6 5.21 -4.12 10.18
C SER A 6 3.96 -3.71 10.97
N LEU A 7 2.78 -3.65 10.34
CA LEU A 7 1.51 -3.41 11.02
C LEU A 7 1.17 -4.51 12.05
N LYS A 8 1.42 -5.78 11.72
CA LYS A 8 1.20 -6.90 12.64
C LYS A 8 2.16 -6.86 13.82
N GLN A 9 3.41 -6.47 13.58
CA GLN A 9 4.39 -6.24 14.66
C GLN A 9 3.95 -5.07 15.55
N MET A 10 3.49 -3.98 14.94
CA MET A 10 2.97 -2.82 15.65
C MET A 10 1.79 -3.20 16.54
N GLN A 11 0.84 -4.04 16.08
CA GLN A 11 -0.27 -4.52 16.94
C GLN A 11 0.23 -5.12 18.26
N GLY A 12 1.32 -5.90 18.22
CA GLY A 12 1.92 -6.51 19.40
C GLY A 12 0.95 -7.43 20.14
N LYS A 13 0.77 -7.21 21.44
CA LYS A 13 -0.13 -8.03 22.30
C LYS A 13 -1.58 -7.55 22.32
N ARG A 14 -1.90 -6.45 21.64
CA ARG A 14 -3.25 -5.88 21.62
C ARG A 14 -4.20 -6.77 20.82
N THR A 15 -5.48 -6.71 21.15
CA THR A 15 -6.49 -7.34 20.31
C THR A 15 -6.55 -6.59 18.97
N GLN A 16 -7.03 -7.27 17.93
CA GLN A 16 -7.20 -6.64 16.63
C GLN A 16 -8.28 -5.53 16.68
N GLU A 17 -9.23 -5.62 17.61
CA GLU A 17 -10.25 -4.60 17.81
C GLU A 17 -9.67 -3.32 18.42
N ASP A 18 -8.90 -3.43 19.51
CA ASP A 18 -8.26 -2.29 20.15
C ASP A 18 -7.32 -1.58 19.19
N PHE A 19 -6.50 -2.35 18.46
CA PHE A 19 -5.54 -1.79 17.52
C PHE A 19 -6.23 -1.18 16.29
N ALA A 20 -7.32 -1.78 15.79
CA ALA A 20 -8.11 -1.16 14.73
C ALA A 20 -8.67 0.19 15.19
N HIS A 21 -9.15 0.29 16.43
CA HIS A 21 -9.68 1.53 16.98
C HIS A 21 -8.61 2.64 17.06
N GLU A 22 -7.37 2.32 17.45
CA GLU A 22 -6.25 3.27 17.45
C GLU A 22 -5.93 3.84 16.05
N LEU A 23 -6.14 3.01 15.02
CA LEU A 23 -5.99 3.38 13.61
C LEU A 23 -7.23 4.07 13.03
N GLY A 24 -8.31 4.26 13.82
CA GLY A 24 -9.57 4.82 13.34
C GLY A 24 -10.37 3.89 12.42
N LEU A 25 -10.12 2.58 12.51
CA LEU A 25 -10.72 1.53 11.71
C LEU A 25 -11.69 0.68 12.52
N LYS A 26 -12.58 -0.02 11.83
CA LYS A 26 -13.33 -1.15 12.41
C LYS A 26 -12.47 -2.41 12.33
N GLN A 27 -12.58 -3.30 13.33
CA GLN A 27 -11.85 -4.57 13.36
C GLN A 27 -11.94 -5.38 12.03
N PRO A 28 -13.10 -5.51 11.36
CA PRO A 28 -13.17 -6.25 10.11
C PRO A 28 -12.37 -5.59 8.97
N THR A 29 -12.25 -4.26 8.99
CA THR A 29 -11.46 -3.53 8.00
C THR A 29 -9.97 -3.83 8.18
N LEU A 30 -9.49 -3.86 9.42
CA LEU A 30 -8.11 -4.25 9.70
C LEU A 30 -7.84 -5.72 9.33
N SER A 31 -8.81 -6.61 9.56
CA SER A 31 -8.69 -8.02 9.13
C SER A 31 -8.56 -8.17 7.61
N GLN A 32 -9.38 -7.44 6.83
CA GLN A 32 -9.28 -7.45 5.37
C GLN A 32 -7.94 -6.92 4.87
N ILE A 33 -7.39 -5.89 5.52
CA ILE A 33 -6.05 -5.38 5.23
C ILE A 33 -4.98 -6.45 5.48
N TYR A 34 -5.06 -7.18 6.60
CA TYR A 34 -4.10 -8.25 6.92
C TYR A 34 -4.12 -9.42 5.96
N CYS A 35 -5.27 -9.69 5.34
CA CYS A 35 -5.44 -10.71 4.31
C CYS A 35 -5.10 -10.21 2.90
N GLY A 36 -4.80 -8.91 2.72
CA GLY A 36 -4.58 -8.31 1.41
C GLY A 36 -5.85 -8.13 0.57
N GLU A 37 -7.02 -8.39 1.15
CA GLU A 37 -8.34 -8.21 0.48
C GLU A 37 -8.71 -6.74 0.33
N ARG A 38 -8.09 -5.86 1.13
CA ARG A 38 -8.36 -4.43 1.14
C ARG A 38 -7.09 -3.60 1.18
N ARG A 39 -7.03 -2.57 0.34
CA ARG A 39 -5.96 -1.57 0.35
C ARG A 39 -6.06 -0.67 1.58
N ILE A 40 -4.91 -0.21 2.07
CA ILE A 40 -4.80 0.72 3.18
C ILE A 40 -5.10 2.14 2.64
N SER A 41 -6.02 2.86 3.28
CA SER A 41 -6.33 4.24 2.87
C SER A 41 -5.20 5.20 3.25
N ILE A 42 -5.11 6.33 2.56
CA ILE A 42 -4.15 7.40 2.89
C ILE A 42 -4.30 7.84 4.35
N ASP A 43 -5.53 8.04 4.83
CA ASP A 43 -5.78 8.44 6.23
C ASP A 43 -5.23 7.40 7.22
N THR A 44 -5.36 6.11 6.90
CA THR A 44 -4.79 5.04 7.73
C THR A 44 -3.26 5.05 7.68
N LEU A 45 -2.66 5.29 6.50
CA LEU A 45 -1.21 5.42 6.35
C LEU A 45 -0.66 6.61 7.14
N SER A 46 -1.33 7.76 7.09
CA SER A 46 -1.00 8.92 7.92
C SER A 46 -1.08 8.57 9.40
N ARG A 47 -2.13 7.88 9.82
CA ARG A 47 -2.29 7.46 11.22
C ARG A 47 -1.20 6.47 11.67
N ILE A 48 -0.78 5.57 10.79
CA ILE A 48 0.35 4.66 11.06
C ILE A 48 1.62 5.47 11.33
N LEU A 49 1.94 6.47 10.50
CA LEU A 49 3.12 7.31 10.68
C LEU A 49 3.07 8.22 11.91
N GLU A 50 1.87 8.60 12.37
CA GLU A 50 1.70 9.31 13.64
C GLU A 50 2.02 8.41 14.85
N LEU A 51 1.71 7.11 14.75
CA LEU A 51 1.94 6.14 15.83
C LEU A 51 3.37 5.59 15.80
N ASP A 52 3.91 5.36 14.61
CA ASP A 52 5.25 4.84 14.38
C ASP A 52 5.89 5.52 13.16
N PRO A 53 6.63 6.63 13.38
CA PRO A 53 7.31 7.37 12.33
C PRO A 53 8.43 6.58 11.62
N GLU A 54 8.93 5.49 12.22
CA GLU A 54 10.03 4.70 11.63
C GLU A 54 9.58 3.92 10.40
N LEU A 55 8.27 3.71 10.23
CA LEU A 55 7.66 3.02 9.09
C LEU A 55 7.57 3.88 7.80
N GLY A 56 8.22 5.03 7.76
CA GLY A 56 8.18 5.97 6.64
C GLY A 56 8.65 5.35 5.31
N GLU A 57 9.68 4.49 5.35
CA GLU A 57 10.19 3.81 4.16
C GLU A 57 9.19 2.76 3.65
N GLU A 58 8.65 1.92 4.53
CA GLU A 58 7.65 0.90 4.18
C GLU A 58 6.36 1.51 3.63
N VAL A 59 5.90 2.63 4.20
CA VAL A 59 4.74 3.37 3.67
C VAL A 59 5.03 3.93 2.29
N THR A 60 6.24 4.45 2.06
CA THR A 60 6.66 4.95 0.75
C THR A 60 6.70 3.83 -0.30
N GLU A 61 7.29 2.68 0.04
CA GLU A 61 7.35 1.52 -0.85
C GLU A 61 5.95 0.94 -1.14
N TYR A 62 5.08 0.90 -0.14
CA TYR A 62 3.67 0.54 -0.33
C TYR A 62 2.99 1.46 -1.35
N LEU A 63 3.13 2.78 -1.21
CA LEU A 63 2.56 3.75 -2.15
C LEU A 63 3.14 3.66 -3.57
N LYS A 64 4.43 3.31 -3.71
CA LYS A 64 5.04 3.05 -5.03
C LYS A 64 4.45 1.81 -5.69
N SER A 65 4.26 0.72 -4.94
CA SER A 65 3.64 -0.51 -5.46
C SER A 65 2.20 -0.29 -5.95
N LEU A 66 1.47 0.66 -5.36
CA LEU A 66 0.13 1.03 -5.81
C LEU A 66 0.12 1.86 -7.11
N ARG A 67 1.22 2.56 -7.42
CA ARG A 67 1.36 3.37 -8.64
C ARG A 67 1.79 2.57 -9.85
N HIS A 68 2.39 1.40 -9.67
CA HIS A 68 2.68 0.47 -10.75
C HIS A 68 1.40 -0.29 -11.16
N ASP A 69 0.43 0.43 -11.72
CA ASP A 69 -0.50 -0.17 -12.68
C ASP A 69 0.28 -0.33 -14.01
N PRO A 70 0.39 -1.53 -14.60
CA PRO A 70 1.03 -1.75 -15.90
C PRO A 70 0.13 -1.24 -17.03
N ALA A 71 -0.06 0.08 -17.09
CA ALA A 71 -0.86 0.74 -18.12
C ALA A 71 -0.02 1.46 -19.18
N GLU A 72 1.31 1.28 -19.22
CA GLU A 72 2.17 1.82 -20.27
C GLU A 72 3.23 0.80 -20.74
N ASP A 73 2.76 -0.28 -21.37
CA ASP A 73 3.48 -0.92 -22.47
C ASP A 73 2.53 -0.95 -23.67
N GLY A 74 2.21 0.25 -24.16
CA GLY A 74 1.32 0.48 -25.29
C GLY A 74 1.97 1.43 -26.29
N GLN A 75 2.62 0.82 -27.30
CA GLN A 75 2.90 1.37 -28.63
C GLN A 75 3.86 2.58 -28.75
N ASP A 76 5.10 2.27 -29.13
CA ASP A 76 5.72 2.97 -30.27
C ASP A 76 5.78 1.95 -31.43
N ASP A 77 4.65 1.78 -32.12
CA ASP A 77 4.65 1.26 -33.48
C ASP A 77 5.30 2.34 -34.35
N GLY A 78 6.64 2.32 -34.40
CA GLY A 78 7.42 3.06 -35.37
C GLY A 78 7.22 2.50 -36.77
N ASP A 79 6.03 2.73 -37.33
CA ASP A 79 5.72 2.58 -38.74
C ASP A 79 6.53 3.65 -39.51
N SER A 80 7.81 3.35 -39.76
CA SER A 80 8.62 4.17 -40.66
C SER A 80 8.27 3.79 -42.09
N PHE A 81 7.31 4.55 -42.60
CA PHE A 81 7.05 4.80 -44.02
C PHE A 81 8.32 4.77 -44.87
N GLY A 82 8.19 4.16 -46.05
CA GLY A 82 9.28 3.87 -46.97
C GLY A 82 10.03 5.08 -47.52
N ALA A 83 11.24 4.80 -47.98
CA ALA A 83 11.93 5.59 -48.98
C ALA A 83 12.35 4.65 -50.12
N GLN A 84 11.65 4.77 -51.25
CA GLN A 84 12.18 4.39 -52.56
C GLN A 84 13.25 5.41 -52.94
N ALA A 85 14.41 4.95 -53.40
CA ALA A 85 15.25 5.58 -54.42
C ALA A 85 16.30 4.58 -54.92
#